data_AF-A0A4Q1SG46-F1
#
_entry.id   AF-A0A4Q1SG46-F1
#
_cell.length_a   1.000
_cell.length_b   1.000
_cell.length_c   1.000
_cell.angle_alpha   90.00
_cell.angle_beta   90.00
_cell.angle_gamma   90.00
#
_symmetry.space_group_name_H-M   'P 1'
#
loop_
_entity.id
_entity.type
_entity.pdbx_description
1 polymer ?
#
loop_
_entity_poly.entity_id
_entity_poly.type
_entity_poly.pdbx_seq_one_letter_code
_entity_poly.pdbx_strand_id
1 'polypeptide(L)'
;MKNLHDDSKDFRQAFDNSVHKSSIRNTGQEKNARFLAEQFENQVDEMYKHFKGSKKADAYVGPVVQTAAQLDQLVYSLNMDSKTTLAWEKSRSELHQVAASYNTPEPYLQSTSSFAGATADTQSCAASIGAAPAQKLVDRCLKVSTATHPPCNVQNSCALMRDEIRRSCNLLGEDDAPGFCKEYR
;
A
#
# COMPACT_ATOMS: atom_id res chain seq x y z
N MET A 1 18.03 -9.32 -13.63
CA MET A 1 19.01 -8.46 -12.92
C MET A 1 19.57 -7.32 -13.75
N LYS A 2 19.72 -7.42 -15.09
CA LYS A 2 20.15 -6.25 -15.89
C LYS A 2 19.16 -5.08 -15.78
N ASN A 3 17.86 -5.35 -15.91
CA ASN A 3 16.80 -4.34 -15.76
C ASN A 3 16.91 -3.62 -14.41
N LEU A 4 16.91 -4.37 -13.30
CA LEU A 4 17.12 -3.80 -11.95
C LEU A 4 18.34 -2.87 -11.86
N HIS A 5 19.47 -3.24 -12.47
CA HIS A 5 20.68 -2.40 -12.50
C HIS A 5 20.50 -1.11 -13.31
N ASP A 6 19.81 -1.16 -14.44
CA ASP A 6 19.59 0.04 -15.25
C ASP A 6 18.52 0.94 -14.62
N ASP A 7 17.42 0.35 -14.13
CA ASP A 7 16.33 1.07 -13.47
C ASP A 7 16.78 1.74 -12.17
N SER A 8 17.70 1.12 -11.40
CA SER A 8 18.22 1.73 -10.17
C SER A 8 19.04 3.00 -10.44
N LYS A 9 19.76 3.05 -11.56
CA LYS A 9 20.50 4.23 -12.03
C LYS A 9 19.57 5.35 -12.47
N ASP A 10 18.55 4.99 -13.25
CA ASP A 10 17.54 5.95 -13.69
C ASP A 10 16.76 6.53 -12.49
N PHE A 11 16.42 5.67 -11.51
CA PHE A 11 15.81 6.10 -10.26
C PHE A 11 16.73 7.04 -9.47
N ARG A 12 18.00 6.68 -9.26
CA ARG A 12 18.98 7.53 -8.54
C ARG A 12 19.00 8.94 -9.12
N GLN A 13 19.13 9.03 -10.44
CA GLN A 13 19.21 10.31 -11.12
C GLN A 13 17.92 11.13 -11.00
N ALA A 14 16.75 10.48 -11.08
CA ALA A 14 15.45 11.14 -10.90
C ALA A 14 15.26 11.61 -9.45
N PHE A 15 15.56 10.73 -8.48
CA PHE A 15 15.44 10.98 -7.06
C PHE A 15 16.30 12.15 -6.61
N ASP A 16 17.56 12.19 -7.04
CA ASP A 16 18.47 13.29 -6.73
C ASP A 16 17.97 14.65 -7.27
N ASN A 17 17.31 14.66 -8.42
CA ASN A 17 16.72 15.89 -8.96
C ASN A 17 15.46 16.32 -8.18
N SER A 18 14.67 15.36 -7.71
CA SER A 18 13.43 15.61 -6.96
C SER A 18 13.68 16.01 -5.51
N VAL A 19 14.63 15.36 -4.83
CA VAL A 19 15.00 15.69 -3.44
C VAL A 19 15.48 17.14 -3.32
N HIS A 20 16.21 17.66 -4.32
CA HIS A 20 16.63 19.07 -4.37
C HIS A 20 15.45 20.06 -4.41
N LYS A 21 14.26 19.60 -4.82
CA LYS A 21 13.02 20.39 -4.92
C LYS A 21 12.02 20.08 -3.80
N SER A 22 12.34 19.12 -2.94
CA SER A 22 11.45 18.63 -1.88
C SER A 22 11.48 19.51 -0.63
N SER A 23 10.64 19.17 0.34
CA SER A 23 10.56 19.83 1.65
C SER A 23 11.83 19.71 2.50
N ILE A 24 12.70 18.73 2.21
CA ILE A 24 13.95 18.49 2.94
C ILE A 24 15.17 19.16 2.30
N ARG A 25 14.97 20.06 1.33
CA ARG A 25 16.04 20.78 0.64
C ARG A 25 16.98 21.51 1.60
N ASN A 26 18.28 21.44 1.34
CA ASN A 26 19.40 22.01 2.10
C ASN A 26 19.48 21.53 3.56
N THR A 27 18.88 20.38 3.88
CA THR A 27 18.93 19.80 5.23
C THR A 27 19.88 18.59 5.30
N GLY A 28 20.20 18.16 6.52
CA GLY A 28 20.87 16.87 6.73
C GLY A 28 20.04 15.67 6.23
N GLN A 29 18.70 15.79 6.23
CA GLN A 29 17.82 14.73 5.72
C GLN A 29 17.96 14.57 4.21
N GLU A 30 18.16 15.65 3.44
CA GLU A 30 18.46 15.55 2.01
C GLU A 30 19.75 14.77 1.76
N LYS A 31 20.81 15.06 2.52
CA LYS A 31 22.09 14.33 2.39
C LYS A 31 21.91 12.85 2.69
N ASN A 32 21.18 12.52 3.75
CA ASN A 32 20.91 11.13 4.13
C ASN A 32 20.07 10.40 3.06
N ALA A 33 19.04 11.05 2.52
CA ALA A 33 18.20 10.47 1.46
C ALA A 33 19.02 10.21 0.18
N ARG A 34 19.85 11.16 -0.23
CA ARG A 34 20.78 10.98 -1.36
C ARG A 34 21.77 9.87 -1.10
N PHE A 35 22.38 9.83 0.08
CA PHE A 35 23.33 8.77 0.41
C PHE A 35 22.67 7.40 0.35
N LEU A 36 21.45 7.26 0.85
CA LEU A 36 20.71 6.00 0.82
C LEU A 36 20.41 5.53 -0.62
N ALA A 37 20.01 6.44 -1.50
CA ALA A 37 19.78 6.12 -2.91
C ALA A 37 21.09 5.72 -3.62
N GLU A 38 22.23 6.27 -3.21
CA GLU A 38 23.56 5.83 -3.67
C GLU A 38 23.89 4.42 -3.23
N GLN A 39 23.66 4.13 -1.96
CA GLN A 39 23.92 2.81 -1.40
C GLN A 39 23.09 1.75 -2.13
N PHE A 40 21.83 2.06 -2.42
CA PHE A 40 20.98 1.16 -3.19
C PHE A 40 21.53 0.89 -4.60
N GLU A 41 21.88 1.93 -5.36
CA GLU A 41 22.47 1.77 -6.69
C GLU A 41 23.75 0.92 -6.64
N ASN A 42 24.65 1.23 -5.71
CA ASN A 42 25.92 0.51 -5.55
C ASN A 42 25.71 -0.96 -5.15
N GLN A 43 24.77 -1.25 -4.25
CA GLN A 43 24.44 -2.63 -3.87
C GLN A 43 23.85 -3.43 -5.04
N VAL A 44 23.00 -2.79 -5.85
CA VAL A 44 22.45 -3.42 -7.06
C VAL A 44 23.55 -3.67 -8.10
N ASP A 45 24.49 -2.73 -8.28
CA ASP A 45 25.62 -2.87 -9.20
C ASP A 45 26.57 -4.01 -8.78
N GLU A 46 26.92 -4.08 -7.50
CA GLU A 46 27.68 -5.19 -6.90
C GLU A 46 26.98 -6.53 -7.10
N MET A 47 25.68 -6.60 -6.80
CA MET A 47 24.86 -7.79 -6.99
C MET A 47 24.85 -8.24 -8.46
N TYR A 48 24.67 -7.31 -9.39
CA TYR A 48 24.66 -7.58 -10.82
C TYR A 48 26.02 -8.08 -11.34
N LYS A 49 27.12 -7.42 -10.93
CA LYS A 49 28.49 -7.83 -11.26
C LYS A 49 28.79 -9.23 -10.77
N HIS A 50 28.46 -9.53 -9.51
CA HIS A 50 28.67 -10.85 -8.95
C HIS A 50 27.83 -11.91 -9.68
N PHE A 51 26.54 -11.63 -9.90
CA PHE A 51 25.65 -12.53 -10.63
C PHE A 51 26.14 -12.83 -12.05
N LYS A 52 26.69 -11.85 -12.78
CA LYS A 52 27.24 -12.08 -14.12
C LYS A 52 28.29 -13.19 -14.13
N GLY A 53 29.19 -13.19 -13.13
CA GLY A 53 30.30 -14.14 -13.00
C GLY A 53 29.91 -15.47 -12.36
N SER A 54 29.16 -15.45 -11.25
CA SER A 54 28.89 -16.64 -10.44
C SER A 54 27.50 -17.26 -10.63
N LYS A 55 26.57 -16.53 -11.27
CA LYS A 55 25.13 -16.85 -11.34
C LYS A 55 24.44 -16.98 -9.96
N LYS A 56 25.08 -16.48 -8.92
CA LYS A 56 24.56 -16.45 -7.54
C LYS A 56 24.41 -14.99 -7.09
N ALA A 57 23.44 -14.73 -6.23
CA ALA A 57 23.21 -13.41 -5.66
C ALA A 57 22.65 -13.46 -4.23
N ASP A 58 22.49 -14.65 -3.65
CA ASP A 58 21.79 -14.92 -2.39
C ASP A 58 22.28 -14.00 -1.25
N ALA A 59 23.61 -13.84 -1.12
CA ALA A 59 24.24 -13.01 -0.10
C ALA A 59 24.02 -11.49 -0.29
N TYR A 60 23.62 -11.06 -1.49
CA TYR A 60 23.46 -9.66 -1.87
C TYR A 60 22.00 -9.21 -1.86
N VAL A 61 21.06 -10.14 -2.10
CA VAL A 61 19.63 -9.85 -2.23
C VAL A 61 19.07 -9.24 -0.93
N GLY A 62 19.38 -9.81 0.23
CA GLY A 62 18.93 -9.32 1.53
C GLY A 62 19.31 -7.85 1.81
N PRO A 63 20.60 -7.48 1.74
CA PRO A 63 21.03 -6.10 1.89
C PRO A 63 20.36 -5.11 0.92
N VAL A 64 20.21 -5.49 -0.35
CA VAL A 64 19.54 -4.66 -1.37
C VAL A 64 18.07 -4.41 -0.99
N VAL A 65 17.35 -5.46 -0.60
CA VAL A 65 15.96 -5.40 -0.14
C VAL A 65 15.82 -4.51 1.11
N GLN A 66 16.75 -4.58 2.05
CA GLN A 66 16.71 -3.75 3.25
C GLN A 66 16.87 -2.26 2.94
N THR A 67 17.81 -1.90 2.07
CA THR A 67 18.00 -0.50 1.63
C THR A 67 16.80 -0.01 0.83
N ALA A 68 16.24 -0.87 -0.03
CA ALA A 68 15.03 -0.55 -0.79
C ALA A 68 13.84 -0.24 0.13
N ALA A 69 13.71 -0.94 1.27
CA ALA A 69 12.65 -0.67 2.24
C ALA A 69 12.71 0.76 2.79
N GLN A 70 13.92 1.24 3.09
CA GLN A 70 14.13 2.58 3.63
C GLN A 70 13.86 3.66 2.56
N LEU A 71 14.21 3.39 1.30
CA LEU A 71 13.93 4.28 0.18
C LEU A 71 12.43 4.38 -0.13
N ASP A 72 11.71 3.27 -0.07
CA ASP A 72 10.26 3.23 -0.32
C ASP A 72 9.52 4.23 0.59
N GLN A 73 9.86 4.22 1.88
CA GLN A 73 9.31 5.16 2.85
C GLN A 73 9.64 6.63 2.53
N LEU A 74 10.86 6.91 2.07
CA LEU A 74 11.26 8.27 1.69
C LEU A 74 10.55 8.75 0.41
N VAL A 75 10.43 7.89 -0.60
CA VAL A 75 9.77 8.23 -1.87
C VAL A 75 8.32 8.65 -1.63
N TYR A 76 7.58 7.89 -0.81
CA TYR A 76 6.19 8.20 -0.52
C TYR A 76 6.01 9.31 0.51
N SER A 77 6.83 9.37 1.58
CA SER A 77 6.67 10.42 2.60
C SER A 77 6.99 11.83 2.08
N LEU A 78 7.90 11.94 1.13
CA LEU A 78 8.30 13.22 0.55
C LEU A 78 7.42 13.66 -0.63
N ASN A 79 6.39 12.87 -0.99
CA ASN A 79 5.50 13.11 -2.13
C ASN A 79 6.26 13.45 -3.42
N MET A 80 7.19 12.56 -3.80
CA MET A 80 8.02 12.72 -4.99
C MET A 80 7.17 12.91 -6.25
N ASP A 81 7.71 13.63 -7.24
CA ASP A 81 7.03 13.83 -8.52
C ASP A 81 6.77 12.50 -9.25
N SER A 82 5.79 12.49 -10.15
CA SER A 82 5.33 11.28 -10.83
C SER A 82 6.45 10.55 -11.59
N LYS A 83 7.41 11.27 -12.18
CA LYS A 83 8.52 10.65 -12.91
C LYS A 83 9.44 9.90 -11.95
N THR A 84 9.77 10.51 -10.81
CA THR A 84 10.61 9.90 -9.77
C THR A 84 9.92 8.67 -9.15
N THR A 85 8.63 8.78 -8.84
CA THR A 85 7.83 7.67 -8.30
C THR A 85 7.73 6.51 -9.29
N LEU A 86 7.50 6.78 -10.58
CA LEU A 86 7.48 5.72 -11.61
C LEU A 86 8.83 5.03 -11.79
N ALA A 87 9.95 5.78 -11.71
CA ALA A 87 11.29 5.19 -11.76
C ALA A 87 11.57 4.28 -10.56
N TRP A 88 11.09 4.68 -9.37
CA TRP A 88 11.15 3.85 -8.17
C TRP A 88 10.35 2.56 -8.32
N GLU A 89 9.11 2.64 -8.82
CA GLU A 89 8.23 1.48 -8.97
C GLU A 89 8.80 0.41 -9.92
N LYS A 90 9.46 0.82 -11.01
CA LYS A 90 10.17 -0.10 -11.91
C LYS A 90 11.29 -0.85 -11.19
N SER A 91 12.17 -0.10 -10.50
CA SER A 91 13.26 -0.67 -9.71
C SER A 91 12.73 -1.66 -8.66
N ARG A 92 11.64 -1.28 -7.97
CA ARG A 92 11.00 -2.12 -6.95
C ARG A 92 10.39 -3.40 -7.54
N SER A 93 9.75 -3.31 -8.71
CA SER A 93 9.15 -4.47 -9.39
C SER A 93 10.22 -5.47 -9.83
N GLU A 94 11.32 -4.99 -10.38
CA GLU A 94 12.44 -5.85 -10.79
C GLU A 94 13.15 -6.47 -9.57
N LEU A 95 13.30 -5.71 -8.48
CA LEU A 95 13.85 -6.22 -7.22
C LEU A 95 12.96 -7.31 -6.61
N HIS A 96 11.63 -7.14 -6.68
CA HIS A 96 10.69 -8.15 -6.20
C HIS A 96 10.87 -9.49 -6.93
N GLN A 97 10.99 -9.47 -8.26
CA GLN A 97 11.22 -10.70 -9.02
C GLN A 97 12.52 -11.39 -8.61
N VAL A 98 13.57 -10.61 -8.34
CA VAL A 98 14.84 -11.12 -7.84
C VAL A 98 14.65 -11.71 -6.44
N ALA A 99 14.11 -10.96 -5.48
CA ALA A 99 13.94 -11.41 -4.10
C ALA A 99 13.06 -12.67 -3.98
N ALA A 100 11.99 -12.76 -4.77
CA ALA A 100 11.14 -13.95 -4.85
C ALA A 100 11.92 -15.19 -5.31
N SER A 101 12.82 -15.05 -6.30
CA SER A 101 13.65 -16.17 -6.76
C SER A 101 14.62 -16.70 -5.69
N TYR A 102 14.97 -15.86 -4.72
CA TYR A 102 15.86 -16.17 -3.59
C TYR A 102 15.11 -16.41 -2.27
N ASN A 103 13.77 -16.47 -2.28
CA ASN A 103 12.94 -16.57 -1.08
C ASN A 103 13.30 -15.54 0.01
N THR A 104 13.75 -14.35 -0.39
CA THR A 104 14.14 -13.29 0.53
C THR A 104 12.91 -12.49 0.94
N PRO A 105 12.61 -12.34 2.24
CA PRO A 105 11.44 -11.61 2.70
C PRO A 105 11.58 -10.11 2.39
N GLU A 106 10.54 -9.52 1.79
CA GLU A 106 10.49 -8.12 1.42
C GLU A 106 9.54 -7.33 2.33
N PRO A 107 10.05 -6.65 3.38
CA PRO A 107 9.21 -5.94 4.35
C PRO A 107 8.42 -4.76 3.73
N TYR A 108 8.91 -4.17 2.64
CA TYR A 108 8.21 -3.08 1.94
C TYR A 108 7.10 -3.56 1.00
N LEU A 109 7.07 -4.85 0.62
CA LEU A 109 5.94 -5.41 -0.14
C LEU A 109 4.73 -5.72 0.73
N GLN A 110 4.94 -5.97 2.03
CA GLN A 110 3.82 -5.98 2.97
C GLN A 110 3.18 -4.59 3.11
N SER A 111 3.93 -3.53 2.80
CA SER A 111 3.44 -2.14 2.80
C SER A 111 2.89 -1.69 1.44
N THR A 112 3.19 -2.37 0.34
CA THR A 112 2.76 -1.96 -1.02
C THR A 112 1.74 -2.89 -1.68
N SER A 113 1.39 -4.01 -1.03
CA SER A 113 0.01 -4.53 -1.09
C SER A 113 -0.99 -3.65 -0.32
N SER A 114 -0.51 -2.56 0.29
CA SER A 114 -1.32 -1.48 0.85
C SER A 114 -1.23 -0.19 0.02
N PHE A 115 -1.38 -0.31 -1.30
CA PHE A 115 -2.24 0.65 -2.02
C PHE A 115 -3.73 0.36 -1.72
N ALA A 116 -4.04 0.12 -0.43
CA ALA A 116 -5.34 0.33 0.16
C ALA A 116 -5.48 1.82 0.49
N GLY A 117 -5.25 2.68 -0.51
CA GLY A 117 -5.94 3.96 -0.56
C GLY A 117 -7.42 3.63 -0.74
N ALA A 118 -8.15 3.60 0.38
CA ALA A 118 -9.57 3.25 0.51
C ALA A 118 -9.94 1.76 0.37
N THR A 119 -9.46 0.89 1.28
CA THR A 119 -10.20 -0.35 1.60
C THR A 119 -10.27 -0.61 3.11
N ALA A 120 -10.81 0.35 3.87
CA ALA A 120 -11.63 -0.05 5.04
C ALA A 120 -12.94 -0.74 4.59
N ASP A 121 -13.15 -0.82 3.27
CA ASP A 121 -14.41 -1.13 2.61
C ASP A 121 -14.42 -2.43 1.77
N THR A 122 -13.36 -3.25 1.84
CA THR A 122 -13.28 -4.51 1.04
C THR A 122 -13.10 -5.77 1.88
N GLN A 123 -12.91 -5.65 3.19
CA GLN A 123 -13.06 -6.81 4.06
C GLN A 123 -14.54 -7.09 4.28
N SER A 124 -14.99 -8.32 4.03
CA SER A 124 -16.36 -8.71 4.28
C SER A 124 -16.69 -8.52 5.76
N CYS A 125 -17.92 -8.10 6.04
CA CYS A 125 -18.32 -7.85 7.43
C CYS A 125 -18.20 -9.11 8.29
N ALA A 126 -18.45 -10.28 7.70
CA ALA A 126 -18.20 -11.57 8.35
C ALA A 126 -16.73 -11.76 8.74
N ALA A 127 -15.78 -11.34 7.91
CA ALA A 127 -14.35 -11.40 8.22
C ALA A 127 -13.93 -10.36 9.27
N SER A 128 -14.60 -9.21 9.36
CA SER A 128 -14.23 -8.14 10.30
C SER A 128 -14.77 -8.34 11.71
N ILE A 129 -16.03 -8.74 11.85
CA ILE A 129 -16.69 -8.84 13.17
C ILE A 129 -17.15 -10.26 13.53
N GLY A 130 -17.02 -11.21 12.60
CA GLY A 130 -17.50 -12.58 12.75
C GLY A 130 -18.91 -12.78 12.17
N ALA A 131 -19.25 -14.02 11.82
CA ALA A 131 -20.47 -14.36 11.09
C ALA A 131 -21.77 -13.97 11.83
N ALA A 132 -21.88 -14.30 13.13
CA ALA A 132 -23.09 -14.02 13.92
C ALA A 132 -23.40 -12.52 14.06
N PRO A 133 -22.46 -11.64 14.45
CA PRO A 133 -22.73 -10.20 14.51
C PRO A 133 -22.85 -9.56 13.12
N ALA A 134 -22.17 -10.06 12.08
CA ALA A 134 -22.38 -9.60 10.70
C ALA A 134 -23.81 -9.88 10.20
N GLN A 135 -24.36 -11.06 10.52
CA GLN A 135 -25.74 -11.39 10.17
C GLN A 135 -26.74 -10.44 10.83
N LYS A 136 -26.54 -10.13 12.12
CA LYS A 136 -27.38 -9.13 12.82
C LYS A 136 -27.37 -7.76 12.15
N LEU A 137 -26.23 -7.37 11.56
CA LEU A 137 -26.11 -6.11 10.82
C LEU A 137 -26.89 -6.17 9.50
N VAL A 138 -26.84 -7.30 8.78
CA VAL A 138 -27.65 -7.54 7.58
C VAL A 138 -29.15 -7.44 7.90
N ASP A 139 -29.60 -8.08 8.97
CA ASP A 139 -31.01 -8.07 9.37
C ASP A 139 -31.51 -6.65 9.68
N ARG A 140 -30.67 -5.84 10.36
CA ARG A 140 -30.96 -4.41 10.61
C ARG A 140 -31.01 -3.62 9.31
N CYS A 141 -30.05 -3.83 8.41
CA CYS A 141 -29.94 -3.17 7.11
C CYS A 141 -31.17 -3.42 6.23
N LEU A 142 -31.58 -4.70 6.09
CA LEU A 142 -32.75 -5.07 5.30
C LEU A 142 -34.06 -4.52 5.88
N LYS A 143 -34.14 -4.32 7.20
CA LYS A 143 -35.34 -3.80 7.84
C LYS A 143 -35.62 -2.33 7.55
N VAL A 144 -34.58 -1.54 7.25
CA VAL A 144 -34.72 -0.10 6.98
C VAL A 144 -34.52 0.24 5.51
N SER A 145 -33.82 -0.60 4.75
CA SER A 145 -33.53 -0.29 3.35
C SER A 145 -34.78 -0.40 2.48
N THR A 146 -35.09 0.69 1.79
CA THR A 146 -36.18 0.80 0.81
C THR A 146 -35.70 0.55 -0.62
N ALA A 147 -34.40 0.27 -0.81
CA ALA A 147 -33.84 0.02 -2.12
C ALA A 147 -34.22 -1.39 -2.63
N THR A 148 -34.42 -1.52 -3.95
CA THR A 148 -34.70 -2.82 -4.58
C THR A 148 -33.49 -3.75 -4.56
N HIS A 149 -32.27 -3.20 -4.46
CA HIS A 149 -31.01 -3.94 -4.40
C HIS A 149 -30.06 -3.29 -3.39
N PRO A 150 -30.30 -3.48 -2.09
CA PRO A 150 -29.51 -2.82 -1.07
C PRO A 150 -28.16 -3.51 -0.84
N PRO A 151 -27.14 -2.79 -0.33
CA PRO A 151 -25.84 -3.35 0.02
C PRO A 151 -25.84 -4.27 1.26
N CYS A 152 -26.99 -4.78 1.70
CA CYS A 152 -27.15 -5.57 2.91
C CYS A 152 -26.71 -7.03 2.70
N ASN A 153 -25.41 -7.28 2.70
CA ASN A 153 -24.84 -8.62 2.53
C ASN A 153 -23.59 -8.77 3.40
N VAL A 154 -23.44 -9.92 4.07
CA VAL A 154 -22.27 -10.22 4.91
C VAL A 154 -20.93 -10.22 4.15
N GLN A 155 -20.97 -10.39 2.83
CA GLN A 155 -19.81 -10.30 1.94
C GLN A 155 -19.39 -8.86 1.66
N ASN A 156 -20.30 -7.90 1.83
CA ASN A 156 -19.97 -6.49 1.78
C ASN A 156 -19.33 -6.04 3.10
N SER A 157 -18.68 -4.89 3.09
CA SER A 157 -18.06 -4.33 4.28
C SER A 157 -19.10 -3.96 5.35
N CYS A 158 -18.68 -3.96 6.62
CA CYS A 158 -19.54 -3.45 7.68
C CYS A 158 -19.80 -1.95 7.53
N ALA A 159 -18.87 -1.18 6.95
CA ALA A 159 -19.01 0.26 6.76
C ALA A 159 -20.15 0.58 5.78
N LEU A 160 -20.13 -0.05 4.61
CA LEU A 160 -21.17 0.05 3.58
C LEU A 160 -22.57 -0.27 4.13
N MET A 161 -22.69 -1.35 4.92
CA MET A 161 -23.97 -1.70 5.55
C MET A 161 -24.40 -0.72 6.65
N ARG A 162 -23.46 -0.21 7.46
CA ARG A 162 -23.76 0.79 8.51
C ARG A 162 -24.19 2.12 7.91
N ASP A 163 -23.59 2.53 6.81
CA ASP A 163 -23.91 3.77 6.12
C ASP A 163 -25.29 3.68 5.44
N GLU A 164 -25.64 2.53 4.87
CA GLU A 164 -26.99 2.29 4.35
C GLU A 164 -28.05 2.29 5.47
N ILE A 165 -27.75 1.69 6.63
CA ILE A 165 -28.62 1.76 7.81
C ILE A 165 -28.82 3.21 8.24
N ARG A 166 -27.72 3.99 8.37
CA ARG A 166 -27.80 5.42 8.74
C ARG A 166 -28.64 6.21 7.76
N ARG A 167 -28.37 6.07 6.46
CA ARG A 167 -29.11 6.75 5.39
C ARG A 167 -30.60 6.43 5.45
N SER A 168 -30.94 5.14 5.58
CA SER A 168 -32.33 4.69 5.62
C SER A 168 -33.04 5.11 6.90
N CYS A 169 -32.38 4.99 8.05
CA CYS A 169 -32.88 5.49 9.33
C CYS A 169 -33.13 7.00 9.31
N ASN A 170 -32.36 7.79 8.56
CA ASN A 170 -32.58 9.23 8.39
C ASN A 170 -33.75 9.57 7.46
N LEU A 171 -34.16 8.64 6.60
CA LEU A 171 -35.30 8.81 5.70
C LEU A 171 -36.63 8.41 6.35
N LEU A 172 -36.60 7.50 7.33
CA LEU A 172 -37.78 7.11 8.09
C LEU A 172 -38.15 8.22 9.09
N GLY A 173 -39.44 8.54 9.20
CA GLY A 173 -39.97 9.40 10.26
C GLY A 173 -39.72 8.82 11.66
N GLU A 174 -39.89 9.61 12.72
CA GLU A 174 -39.66 9.14 14.10
C GLU A 174 -40.58 7.97 14.49
N ASP A 175 -41.81 7.94 13.97
CA ASP A 175 -42.80 6.90 14.27
C ASP A 175 -42.56 5.58 13.50
N ASP A 176 -41.88 5.65 12.35
CA ASP A 176 -41.65 4.49 11.47
C ASP A 176 -40.25 3.87 11.66
N ALA A 177 -39.35 4.54 12.39
CA ALA A 177 -37.98 4.09 12.58
C ALA A 177 -37.87 3.00 13.67
N PRO A 178 -37.27 1.83 13.38
CA PRO A 178 -36.98 0.84 14.40
C PRO A 178 -36.12 1.39 15.53
N GLY A 179 -36.30 0.89 16.76
CA GLY A 179 -35.58 1.41 17.94
C GLY A 179 -34.05 1.42 17.84
N PHE A 180 -33.45 0.51 17.05
CA PHE A 180 -32.01 0.51 16.82
C PHE A 180 -31.52 1.70 15.98
N CYS A 181 -32.39 2.40 15.22
CA CYS A 181 -31.99 3.58 14.46
C CYS A 181 -31.40 4.68 15.34
N LYS A 182 -31.73 4.70 16.64
CA LYS A 182 -31.12 5.62 17.62
C LYS A 182 -29.60 5.44 17.75
N GLU A 183 -29.07 4.25 17.45
CA GLU A 183 -27.62 3.98 17.45
C GLU A 183 -26.90 4.49 16.18
N TYR A 184 -27.66 4.85 15.13
CA TYR A 184 -27.13 5.18 13.79
C TYR A 184 -27.40 6.62 13.35
N ARG A 185 -28.29 7.33 14.03
CA ARG A 185 -28.61 8.75 13.83
C ARG A 185 -27.63 9.67 14.55
#